data_AF-A0A2S2KS98-F1
#
_entry.id   AF-A0A2S2KS98-F1
#
_cell.length_a   1.000
_cell.length_b   1.000
_cell.length_c   1.000
_cell.angle_alpha   90.00
_cell.angle_beta   90.00
_cell.angle_gamma   90.00
#
_symmetry.space_group_name_H-M   'P 1'
#
loop_
_entity.id
_entity.type
_entity.pdbx_description
1 polymer ?
#
loop_
_entity_poly.entity_id
_entity_poly.type
_entity_poly.pdbx_seq_one_letter_code
_entity_poly.pdbx_strand_id
1 'polypeptide(L)' 'MGEQTIAGYLGNKSDMKVHHLAAMIPDCEIYYIKKEDRTYFVPDVLEQAIKEKFTPCKHCIK' A
#
# COMPACT_ATOMS: atom_id res chain seq x y z
N MET A 1 -22.70 10.59 6.53
CA MET A 1 -21.64 11.24 5.75
C MET A 1 -20.65 10.14 5.43
N GLY A 2 -20.53 9.70 4.18
CA GLY A 2 -19.67 8.58 3.83
C GLY A 2 -18.22 9.02 3.96
N GLU A 3 -17.52 8.52 4.97
CA GLU A 3 -16.08 8.68 5.12
C GLU A 3 -15.43 8.09 3.87
N GLN A 4 -15.00 8.97 2.96
CA GLN A 4 -14.06 8.61 1.91
C GLN A 4 -12.75 8.34 2.63
N THR A 5 -12.57 7.10 3.08
CA THR A 5 -11.28 6.61 3.57
C THR A 5 -10.32 6.71 2.39
N ILE A 6 -9.50 7.77 2.37
CA ILE A 6 -8.30 7.80 1.55
C ILE A 6 -7.60 6.49 1.88
N ALA A 7 -7.47 5.60 0.91
CA ALA A 7 -6.69 4.38 1.10
C ALA A 7 -5.33 4.82 1.63
N GLY A 8 -5.01 4.43 2.85
CA GLY A 8 -3.76 4.61 3.54
C GLY A 8 -2.74 3.60 3.07
N TYR A 9 -3.15 2.46 2.48
CA TYR A 9 -2.24 1.42 2.01
C TYR A 9 -2.43 1.06 0.53
N LEU A 10 -1.31 0.97 -0.20
CA LEU A 10 -1.24 0.55 -1.59
C LEU A 10 -0.33 -0.66 -1.75
N GLY A 11 -0.88 -1.77 -2.22
CA GLY A 11 -0.15 -2.96 -2.59
C GLY A 11 0.38 -2.89 -4.01
N ASN A 12 1.60 -3.37 -4.21
CA ASN A 12 2.22 -3.64 -5.49
C ASN A 12 2.27 -5.16 -5.71
N LYS A 13 1.46 -5.69 -6.61
CA LYS A 13 1.41 -7.12 -6.94
C LYS A 13 2.68 -7.65 -7.60
N SER A 14 3.44 -6.79 -8.28
CA SER A 14 4.65 -7.22 -9.00
C SER A 14 5.77 -7.67 -8.05
N ASP A 15 5.84 -7.08 -6.85
CA ASP A 15 6.88 -7.37 -5.84
C ASP A 15 6.27 -7.77 -4.49
N MET A 16 4.94 -7.90 -4.43
CA MET A 16 4.18 -8.25 -3.23
C MET A 16 4.52 -7.33 -2.03
N LYS A 17 4.70 -6.03 -2.27
CA LYS A 17 4.96 -5.03 -1.21
C LYS A 17 3.75 -4.14 -0.97
N VAL A 18 3.54 -3.73 0.28
CA VAL A 18 2.54 -2.72 0.65
C VAL A 18 3.23 -1.43 1.10
N HIS A 19 2.72 -0.31 0.62
CA HIS A 19 3.24 1.03 0.88
C HIS A 19 2.19 1.87 1.57
N HIS A 20 2.63 2.76 2.46
CA HIS A 20 1.73 3.72 3.10
C HIS A 20 1.61 4.97 2.23
N LEU A 21 0.40 5.24 1.73
CA LEU A 21 0.09 6.37 0.86
C LEU A 21 0.29 7.73 1.54
N ALA A 22 0.10 7.84 2.85
CA ALA A 22 0.35 9.08 3.61
C ALA A 22 1.84 9.29 3.96
N ALA A 23 2.63 8.21 4.02
CA ALA A 23 4.05 8.25 4.35
C ALA A 23 4.94 7.92 3.13
N MET A 24 4.44 8.20 1.92
CA MET A 24 5.18 7.97 0.69
C MET A 24 6.44 8.83 0.64
N ILE A 25 7.58 8.19 0.38
CA ILE A 25 8.87 8.84 0.17
C ILE A 25 9.45 8.35 -1.16
N PRO A 26 10.33 9.12 -1.83
CA PRO A 26 10.92 8.70 -3.10
C PRO A 26 11.58 7.32 -3.04
N ASP A 27 12.18 7.00 -1.90
CA ASP A 27 12.90 5.75 -1.63
C ASP A 27 12.01 4.51 -1.56
N CYS A 28 10.68 4.68 -1.39
CA CYS A 28 9.75 3.55 -1.35
C CYS A 28 9.18 3.19 -2.73
N GLU A 29 9.58 3.89 -3.80
CA GLU A 29 9.24 3.59 -5.20
C GLU A 29 7.72 3.50 -5.51
N ILE A 30 6.85 3.94 -4.60
CA ILE A 30 5.39 3.84 -4.73
C ILE A 30 4.84 4.54 -5.99
N TYR A 31 5.51 5.60 -6.44
CA TYR A 31 5.15 6.32 -7.66
C TYR A 31 5.37 5.50 -8.94
N TYR A 32 6.28 4.53 -8.92
CA TYR A 32 6.62 3.68 -10.05
C TYR A 32 5.74 2.44 -10.15
N ILE A 33 4.86 2.20 -9.19
CA ILE A 33 3.90 1.08 -9.24
C ILE A 33 2.95 1.30 -10.42
N LYS A 34 2.98 0.36 -11.38
CA LYS A 34 2.08 0.36 -12.54
C LYS A 34 0.63 0.24 -12.07
N LYS A 35 -0.29 0.89 -12.78
CA LYS A 35 -1.71 0.88 -12.42
C LYS A 35 -2.30 -0.54 -12.36
N GLU A 36 -1.84 -1.44 -13.23
CA GLU A 36 -2.26 -2.85 -13.26
C GLU A 36 -1.82 -3.66 -12.03
N ASP A 37 -0.71 -3.27 -11.39
CA ASP A 37 -0.16 -3.95 -10.22
C ASP A 37 -0.69 -3.38 -8.90
N ARG A 38 -1.44 -2.27 -8.95
CA ARG A 38 -1.98 -1.60 -7.76
C ARG A 38 -3.09 -2.43 -7.14
N THR A 39 -3.01 -2.64 -5.83
CA THR A 39 -4.05 -3.27 -5.02
C THR A 39 -4.37 -2.36 -3.85
N TYR A 40 -5.64 -2.02 -3.71
CA TYR A 40 -6.15 -1.25 -2.58
C TYR A 40 -6.78 -2.22 -1.59
N PHE A 41 -6.51 -2.03 -0.31
CA PHE A 41 -7.00 -2.92 0.74
C PHE A 41 -8.25 -2.36 1.38
N VAL A 42 -9.23 -3.23 1.63
CA VAL A 42 -10.45 -2.91 2.38
C VAL A 42 -10.67 -4.04 3.40
N PRO A 43 -10.68 -3.76 4.72
CA PRO A 43 -10.46 -2.46 5.34
C PRO A 43 -9.05 -1.92 5.08
N ASP A 44 -8.91 -0.60 5.10
CA ASP A 44 -7.65 0.10 4.85
C ASP A 44 -6.72 0.02 6.08
N VAL A 45 -6.26 -1.20 6.36
CA VAL A 45 -5.35 -1.51 7.47
C VAL A 45 -4.21 -2.39 6.96
N LEU A 46 -3.01 -2.17 7.50
CA LEU A 46 -1.83 -2.94 7.14
C LEU A 46 -2.02 -4.45 7.31
N GLU A 47 -2.78 -4.86 8.34
CA GLU A 47 -3.09 -6.26 8.61
C GLU A 47 -3.80 -6.96 7.44
N GLN A 48 -4.64 -6.24 6.68
CA GLN A 48 -5.31 -6.81 5.53
C GLN A 48 -4.31 -7.12 4.41
N ALA A 49 -3.37 -6.20 4.16
CA ALA A 49 -2.28 -6.43 3.21
C ALA A 49 -1.41 -7.62 3.61
N ILE A 50 -1.09 -7.74 4.91
CA ILE A 50 -0.32 -8.88 5.44
C ILE A 50 -1.08 -10.21 5.25
N LYS A 51 -2.41 -10.23 5.48
CA LYS A 51 -3.24 -11.42 5.22
C LYS A 51 -3.21 -11.85 3.75
N GLU A 52 -3.13 -10.88 2.84
CA GLU A 52 -2.98 -11.13 1.39
C GLU A 52 -1.52 -11.40 0.96
N LYS A 53 -0.62 -11.63 1.94
CA LYS A 53 0.79 -11.96 1.75
C LYS A 53 1.64 -10.81 1.19
N PHE A 54 1.18 -9.57 1.33
CA PHE A 54 2.03 -8.42 1.05
C PHE A 54 2.98 -8.15 2.22
N THR A 55 4.21 -7.79 1.88
CA THR A 55 5.24 -7.43 2.85
C THR A 55 5.26 -5.91 3.02
N PRO A 56 5.27 -5.37 4.27
CA PRO A 56 5.39 -3.93 4.49
C PRO A 56 6.68 -3.39 3.89
N CYS A 57 6.57 -2.28 3.16
CA CYS A 57 7.71 -1.57 2.63
C CYS A 57 8.51 -0.93 3.77
N LYS A 58 9.75 -1.39 3.96
CA LYS A 58 10.67 -0.94 5.03
C LYS A 58 10.99 0.57 5.01
N HIS A 59 10.73 1.24 3.90
CA HIS A 59 11.05 2.66 3.70
C HIS A 59 9.92 3.58 4.17
N CYS A 60 8.66 3.23 3.88
CA CYS A 60 7.49 4.03 4.22
C CYS A 60 6.63 3.45 5.34
N ILE A 61 6.91 2.21 5.77
CA ILE A 61 6.26 1.52 6.89
C ILE A 61 7.38 1.05 7.83
N LYS A 62 7.51 1.69 8.98
CA LYS A 62 8.45 1.34 10.06
C LYS A 62 7.71 0.78 11.26
#